data_AF-A0A1H9FN99-F1
#
_entry.id   AF-A0A1H9FN99-F1
#
_cell.length_a   1.000
_cell.length_b   1.000
_cell.length_c   1.000
_cell.angle_alpha   90.00
_cell.angle_beta   90.00
_cell.angle_gamma   90.00
#
_symmetry.space_group_name_H-M   'P 1'
#
loop_
_entity.id
_entity.type
_entity.pdbx_description
1 polymer ?
#
loop_
_entity_poly.entity_id
_entity_poly.type
_entity_poly.pdbx_seq_one_letter_code
_entity_poly.pdbx_strand_id
1 'polypeptide(L)'
;MSFINWSSDMSVSSQQMDKQHQRLIDIINRYHDALEAGVPHAQLMTIFKEVISYAVEHFRDEEREMEQHQYPNLQRHRLIHQNLTQRIGEFVSAMDKQQPGVEREIQFFLKSWLTAHIMGIDKQYAPYMVKAVTA
;
A
#
# COMPACT_ATOMS: atom_id res chain seq x y z
N MET A 1 18.76 8.80 1.41
CA MET A 1 18.24 7.48 0.98
C MET A 1 16.74 7.50 1.21
N SER A 2 15.96 6.93 0.31
CA SER A 2 14.49 6.85 0.43
C SER A 2 14.08 5.99 1.62
N PHE A 3 12.98 6.36 2.28
CA PHE A 3 12.46 5.68 3.47
C PHE A 3 12.03 4.23 3.20
N ILE A 4 11.48 3.99 2.01
CA ILE A 4 11.20 2.69 1.41
C ILE A 4 11.85 2.67 0.02
N ASN A 5 12.61 1.62 -0.27
CA ASN A 5 13.24 1.44 -1.58
C ASN A 5 12.58 0.26 -2.27
N TRP A 6 12.07 0.47 -3.47
CA TRP A 6 11.65 -0.63 -4.32
C TRP A 6 12.85 -1.53 -4.64
N SER A 7 12.63 -2.84 -4.63
CA SER A 7 13.59 -3.83 -5.10
C SER A 7 12.89 -4.83 -6.02
N SER A 8 13.64 -5.53 -6.87
CA SER A 8 13.11 -6.62 -7.69
C SER A 8 12.45 -7.71 -6.85
N ASP A 9 12.88 -7.87 -5.59
CA ASP A 9 12.28 -8.81 -4.66
C ASP A 9 10.86 -8.42 -4.27
N MET A 10 10.38 -7.20 -4.53
CA MET A 10 8.99 -6.80 -4.30
C MET A 10 8.07 -7.09 -5.50
N SER A 11 8.63 -7.56 -6.62
CA SER A 11 7.83 -7.86 -7.81
C SER A 11 6.87 -9.03 -7.56
N VAL A 12 5.66 -8.89 -8.10
CA VAL A 12 4.60 -9.90 -8.03
C VAL A 12 4.31 -10.53 -9.40
N SER A 13 5.27 -10.48 -10.32
CA SER A 13 5.15 -10.99 -11.69
C SER A 13 4.01 -10.37 -12.52
N SER A 14 3.46 -9.23 -12.06
CA SER A 14 2.53 -8.39 -12.81
C SER A 14 3.11 -6.99 -12.96
N GLN A 15 3.41 -6.60 -14.19
CA GLN A 15 3.98 -5.28 -14.47
C GLN A 15 3.04 -4.14 -14.05
N GLN A 16 1.73 -4.39 -14.08
CA GLN A 16 0.73 -3.42 -13.63
C GLN A 16 0.81 -3.23 -12.11
N MET A 17 0.79 -4.32 -11.35
CA MET A 17 0.87 -4.26 -9.87
C MET A 17 2.22 -3.69 -9.42
N ASP A 18 3.32 -4.07 -10.05
CA ASP A 18 4.64 -3.53 -9.73
C ASP A 18 4.72 -2.01 -9.89
N LYS A 19 4.07 -1.45 -10.93
CA LYS A 19 3.99 0.01 -11.12
C LYS A 19 3.14 0.67 -10.04
N GLN A 20 2.05 0.03 -9.63
CA GLN A 20 1.21 0.54 -8.55
C GLN A 20 1.94 0.51 -7.20
N HIS A 21 2.67 -0.57 -6.89
CA HIS A 21 3.52 -0.64 -5.70
C HIS A 21 4.59 0.45 -5.69
N GLN A 22 5.30 0.66 -6.81
CA GLN A 22 6.29 1.73 -6.92
C GLN A 22 5.65 3.11 -6.68
N ARG A 23 4.47 3.36 -7.24
CA ARG A 23 3.74 4.61 -7.00
C ARG A 23 3.31 4.77 -5.54
N LEU A 24 2.82 3.71 -4.88
CA LEU A 24 2.53 3.74 -3.44
C LEU A 24 3.77 4.09 -2.62
N ILE A 25 4.91 3.45 -2.92
CA ILE A 25 6.20 3.73 -2.29
C ILE A 25 6.58 5.21 -2.46
N ASP A 26 6.43 5.78 -3.65
CA ASP A 26 6.74 7.19 -3.92
C ASP A 26 5.86 8.14 -3.10
N ILE A 27 4.56 7.86 -3.00
CA ILE A 27 3.64 8.68 -2.19
C ILE A 27 4.03 8.60 -0.69
N ILE A 28 4.35 7.41 -0.18
CA ILE A 28 4.76 7.22 1.23
C ILE A 28 6.11 7.86 1.51
N ASN A 29 7.07 7.79 0.58
CA ASN A 29 8.35 8.48 0.71
C ASN A 29 8.14 10.00 0.78
N ARG A 30 7.25 10.57 -0.04
CA ARG A 30 6.90 12.00 0.07
C ARG A 30 6.26 12.35 1.41
N TYR A 31 5.40 11.48 1.95
CA TYR A 31 4.83 11.68 3.28
C TYR A 31 5.93 11.69 4.35
N HIS A 32 6.89 10.76 4.27
CA HIS A 32 8.05 10.72 5.15
C HIS A 32 8.88 12.01 5.05
N ASP A 33 9.28 12.41 3.85
CA ASP A 33 10.11 13.60 3.64
C ASP A 33 9.41 14.87 4.13
N ALA A 34 8.11 15.00 3.88
CA ALA A 34 7.29 16.09 4.38
C ALA A 34 7.26 16.13 5.93
N LEU A 35 7.14 14.97 6.58
CA LEU A 35 7.15 14.89 8.04
C LEU A 35 8.52 15.27 8.62
N GLU A 36 9.62 14.78 8.04
CA GLU A 36 10.98 15.12 8.49
C GLU A 36 11.34 16.59 8.22
N ALA A 37 10.78 17.19 7.16
CA ALA A 37 10.91 18.61 6.88
C ALA A 37 10.05 19.51 7.78
N GLY A 38 9.21 18.92 8.66
CA GLY A 38 8.35 19.68 9.57
C GLY A 38 7.26 20.47 8.86
N VAL A 39 6.75 19.97 7.72
CA VAL A 39 5.67 20.67 7.01
C VAL A 39 4.39 20.71 7.88
N PRO A 40 3.49 21.69 7.64
CA PRO A 40 2.26 21.80 8.42
C PRO A 40 1.38 20.54 8.35
N HIS A 41 0.71 20.23 9.45
CA HIS A 41 -0.24 19.11 9.58
C HIS A 41 -1.23 19.01 8.41
N ALA A 42 -1.77 20.15 7.93
CA ALA A 42 -2.70 20.17 6.80
C ALA A 42 -2.09 19.58 5.51
N GLN A 43 -0.80 19.83 5.25
CA GLN A 43 -0.11 19.26 4.09
C GLN A 43 0.13 17.76 4.26
N LEU A 44 0.51 17.32 5.47
CA LEU A 44 0.64 15.89 5.78
C LEU A 44 -0.68 15.15 5.60
N MET A 45 -1.79 15.74 6.05
CA MET A 45 -3.14 15.20 5.83
C MET A 45 -3.46 15.09 4.34
N THR A 46 -3.09 16.08 3.51
CA THR A 46 -3.28 16.01 2.05
C THR A 46 -2.51 14.84 1.43
N ILE A 47 -1.23 14.67 1.78
CA ILE A 47 -0.41 13.57 1.26
C ILE A 47 -0.95 12.23 1.77
N PHE A 48 -1.36 12.15 3.03
CA PHE A 48 -1.95 10.94 3.59
C PHE A 48 -3.24 10.55 2.86
N LYS A 49 -4.12 11.50 2.55
CA LYS A 49 -5.32 11.25 1.71
C LYS A 49 -4.95 10.76 0.31
N GLU A 50 -3.84 11.21 -0.27
CA GLU A 50 -3.33 10.67 -1.54
C GLU A 50 -2.93 9.19 -1.40
N VAL A 51 -2.24 8.80 -0.31
CA VAL A 51 -1.92 7.40 -0.01
C VAL A 51 -3.19 6.56 0.04
N ILE A 52 -4.21 7.03 0.76
CA ILE A 52 -5.48 6.31 0.96
C ILE A 52 -6.19 6.11 -0.38
N SER A 53 -6.36 7.19 -1.15
CA SER A 53 -7.05 7.13 -2.44
C SER A 53 -6.37 6.15 -3.38
N TYR A 54 -5.04 6.19 -3.44
CA TYR A 54 -4.28 5.34 -4.34
C TYR A 54 -4.23 3.88 -3.87
N ALA A 55 -4.20 3.63 -2.55
CA ALA A 55 -4.26 2.27 -2.00
C ALA A 55 -5.62 1.60 -2.31
N VAL A 56 -6.74 2.32 -2.19
CA VAL A 56 -8.07 1.78 -2.52
C VAL A 56 -8.19 1.46 -4.01
N GLU A 57 -7.65 2.32 -4.87
CA GLU A 57 -7.58 2.04 -6.31
C GLU A 57 -6.75 0.78 -6.61
N HIS A 58 -5.57 0.69 -5.98
CA HIS A 58 -4.68 -0.46 -6.10
C HIS A 58 -5.35 -1.77 -5.68
N PHE A 59 -5.98 -1.81 -4.50
CA PHE A 59 -6.69 -3.01 -4.02
C PHE A 59 -7.78 -3.47 -4.97
N ARG A 60 -8.56 -2.54 -5.52
CA ARG A 60 -9.60 -2.88 -6.49
C ARG A 60 -9.00 -3.52 -7.74
N ASP A 61 -7.91 -2.95 -8.26
CA ASP A 61 -7.27 -3.44 -9.48
C ASP A 61 -6.61 -4.80 -9.25
N GLU A 62 -5.93 -4.97 -8.11
CA GLU A 62 -5.30 -6.23 -7.69
C GLU A 62 -6.33 -7.34 -7.51
N GLU A 63 -7.43 -7.07 -6.79
CA GLU A 63 -8.51 -8.03 -6.59
C GLU A 63 -9.16 -8.45 -7.91
N ARG A 64 -9.29 -7.51 -8.86
CA ARG A 64 -9.79 -7.80 -10.20
C ARG A 64 -8.82 -8.70 -10.97
N GLU A 65 -7.52 -8.44 -10.89
CA GLU A 65 -6.51 -9.26 -11.54
C GLU A 65 -6.45 -10.67 -10.93
N MET A 66 -6.52 -10.78 -9.60
CA MET A 66 -6.64 -12.06 -8.89
C MET A 66 -7.89 -12.85 -9.30
N GLU A 67 -9.03 -12.18 -9.47
CA GLU A 67 -10.28 -12.82 -9.92
C GLU A 67 -10.16 -13.36 -11.36
N GLN A 68 -9.53 -12.60 -12.26
CA GLN A 68 -9.27 -13.02 -13.65
C GLN A 68 -8.36 -14.25 -13.74
N HIS A 69 -7.39 -14.36 -12.83
CA HIS A 69 -6.46 -15.49 -12.75
C HIS A 69 -6.96 -16.61 -11.82
N GLN A 70 -8.20 -16.53 -11.34
CA GLN A 70 -8.83 -17.54 -10.47
C GLN A 70 -8.01 -17.85 -9.21
N TYR A 71 -7.39 -16.83 -8.61
CA TYR A 71 -6.56 -17.00 -7.42
C TYR A 71 -7.40 -17.56 -6.25
N PRO A 72 -7.06 -18.74 -5.69
CA PRO A 72 -7.91 -19.46 -4.74
C PRO A 72 -8.10 -18.74 -3.40
N ASN A 73 -7.15 -17.88 -3.00
CA ASN A 73 -7.20 -17.18 -1.71
C ASN A 73 -7.73 -15.73 -1.82
N LEU A 74 -8.38 -15.36 -2.92
CA LEU A 74 -8.91 -14.00 -3.14
C LEU A 74 -9.75 -13.48 -1.98
N GLN A 75 -10.63 -14.31 -1.40
CA GLN A 75 -11.47 -13.86 -0.28
C GLN A 75 -10.68 -13.54 0.98
N ARG A 76 -9.61 -14.30 1.26
CA ARG A 76 -8.71 -14.01 2.37
C ARG A 76 -7.96 -12.70 2.12
N HIS A 77 -7.53 -12.45 0.88
CA HIS A 77 -6.84 -11.22 0.50
C HIS A 77 -7.74 -9.99 0.64
N ARG A 78 -8.99 -10.07 0.17
CA ARG A 78 -10.02 -9.03 0.37
C ARG A 78 -10.23 -8.67 1.84
N LEU A 79 -10.26 -9.65 2.74
CA LEU A 79 -10.38 -9.40 4.18
C LEU A 79 -9.18 -8.63 4.74
N ILE A 80 -7.97 -8.90 4.23
CA ILE A 80 -6.76 -8.17 4.63
C ILE A 80 -6.86 -6.70 4.19
N HIS A 81 -7.29 -6.42 2.95
CA HIS A 81 -7.54 -5.06 2.46
C HIS A 81 -8.62 -4.31 3.25
N GLN A 82 -9.71 -5.00 3.61
CA GLN A 82 -10.77 -4.43 4.42
C GLN A 82 -10.27 -4.01 5.81
N ASN A 83 -9.51 -4.89 6.47
CA ASN A 83 -8.91 -4.59 7.78
C ASN A 83 -7.93 -3.41 7.70
N LEU A 84 -7.14 -3.32 6.63
CA LEU A 84 -6.28 -2.17 6.41
C LEU A 84 -7.11 -0.89 6.26
N THR A 85 -8.13 -0.91 5.42
CA THR A 85 -8.97 0.27 5.16
C THR A 85 -9.64 0.77 6.45
N GLN A 86 -10.06 -0.14 7.33
CA GLN A 86 -10.54 0.21 8.65
C GLN A 86 -9.47 0.89 9.51
N ARG A 87 -8.25 0.33 9.57
CA ARG A 87 -7.14 0.92 10.33
C ARG A 87 -6.75 2.31 9.81
N ILE A 88 -6.80 2.50 8.49
CA ILE A 88 -6.61 3.80 7.85
C ILE A 88 -7.69 4.80 8.32
N GLY A 89 -8.95 4.38 8.42
CA GLY A 89 -10.04 5.22 8.94
C GLY A 89 -9.78 5.71 10.38
N GLU A 90 -9.20 4.86 11.23
CA GLU A 90 -8.79 5.23 12.59
C GLU A 90 -7.72 6.33 12.56
N PHE A 91 -6.73 6.21 11.67
CA PHE A 91 -5.69 7.23 11.49
C PHE A 91 -6.21 8.54 10.94
N VAL A 92 -7.18 8.52 10.02
CA VAL A 92 -7.86 9.74 9.55
C VAL A 92 -8.53 10.45 10.73
N SER A 93 -9.28 9.72 11.57
CA SER A 93 -9.90 10.31 12.76
C SER A 93 -8.89 10.88 13.75
N ALA A 94 -7.75 10.20 13.94
CA ALA A 94 -6.68 10.65 14.82
C ALA A 94 -5.98 11.91 14.28
N MET A 95 -5.76 12.00 12.96
CA MET A 95 -5.27 13.20 12.27
C MET A 95 -6.24 14.37 12.42
N ASP A 96 -7.54 14.16 12.18
CA ASP A 96 -8.56 15.21 12.34
C ASP A 96 -8.62 15.77 13.76
N LYS A 97 -8.35 14.92 14.76
CA LYS A 97 -8.27 15.29 16.19
C LYS A 97 -6.91 15.84 16.60
N GLN A 98 -5.94 15.89 15.68
CA GLN A 98 -4.54 16.26 15.93
C GLN A 98 -3.95 15.55 17.14
N GLN A 99 -4.17 14.24 17.23
CA GLN A 99 -3.63 13.44 18.32
C GLN A 99 -2.09 13.53 18.33
N PRO A 100 -1.45 13.84 19.47
CA PRO A 100 -0.01 14.03 19.51
C PRO A 100 0.76 12.81 18.98
N GLY A 101 1.61 13.02 17.98
CA GLY A 101 2.50 11.99 17.43
C GLY A 101 1.87 11.08 16.37
N VAL A 102 0.59 11.28 16.02
CA VAL A 102 -0.13 10.47 15.03
C VAL A 102 0.57 10.43 13.68
N GLU A 103 1.19 11.53 13.25
CA GLU A 103 1.85 11.62 11.94
C GLU A 103 3.00 10.63 11.83
N ARG A 104 3.74 10.46 12.93
CA ARG A 104 4.86 9.52 13.02
C ARG A 104 4.38 8.08 13.17
N GLU A 105 3.29 7.84 13.89
CA GLU A 105 2.65 6.52 13.93
C GLU A 105 2.21 6.07 12.53
N ILE A 106 1.56 6.97 11.78
CA ILE A 106 1.16 6.74 10.38
C ILE A 106 2.38 6.42 9.52
N GLN A 107 3.47 7.18 9.64
CA GLN A 107 4.71 6.95 8.88
C GLN A 107 5.24 5.52 9.09
N PHE A 108 5.33 5.06 10.35
CA PHE A 108 5.79 3.72 10.67
C PHE A 108 4.82 2.64 10.21
N PHE A 109 3.52 2.89 10.37
CA PHE A 109 2.47 1.99 9.92
C PHE A 109 2.53 1.77 8.41
N LEU A 110 2.53 2.84 7.61
CA LEU A 110 2.54 2.77 6.14
C LEU A 110 3.73 1.97 5.62
N LYS A 111 4.93 2.21 6.17
CA LYS A 111 6.13 1.44 5.79
C LYS A 111 6.04 -0.03 6.16
N SER A 112 5.68 -0.31 7.40
CA SER A 112 5.64 -1.68 7.91
C SER A 112 4.58 -2.49 7.18
N TRP A 113 3.38 -1.89 7.02
CA TRP A 113 2.27 -2.52 6.35
C TRP A 113 2.58 -2.79 4.87
N LEU A 114 2.98 -1.77 4.09
CA LEU A 114 3.19 -1.94 2.64
C LEU A 114 4.27 -2.99 2.36
N THR A 115 5.39 -2.92 3.10
CA THR A 115 6.51 -3.86 2.89
C THR A 115 6.10 -5.29 3.26
N ALA A 116 5.42 -5.47 4.40
CA ALA A 116 4.98 -6.79 4.83
C ALA A 116 3.85 -7.36 3.95
N HIS A 117 2.97 -6.50 3.44
CA HIS A 117 1.89 -6.89 2.55
C HIS A 117 2.42 -7.36 1.20
N ILE A 118 3.27 -6.57 0.54
CA ILE A 118 3.87 -6.96 -0.73
C ILE A 118 4.66 -8.27 -0.58
N MET A 119 5.56 -8.32 0.39
CA MET A 119 6.48 -9.45 0.53
C MET A 119 5.82 -10.71 1.08
N GLY A 120 4.78 -10.56 1.89
CA GLY A 120 4.13 -11.65 2.62
C GLY A 120 2.82 -12.12 2.02
N ILE A 121 1.99 -11.20 1.50
CA ILE A 121 0.64 -11.47 1.02
C ILE A 121 0.60 -11.43 -0.52
N ASP A 122 1.05 -10.34 -1.14
CA ASP A 122 0.88 -10.12 -2.59
C ASP A 122 1.74 -11.08 -3.40
N LYS A 123 2.95 -11.37 -2.90
CA LYS A 123 3.80 -12.42 -3.46
C LYS A 123 3.14 -13.79 -3.58
N GLN A 124 2.11 -14.11 -2.78
CA GLN A 124 1.45 -15.41 -2.84
C GLN A 124 0.67 -15.60 -4.14
N TYR A 125 0.17 -14.51 -4.75
CA TYR A 125 -0.50 -14.60 -6.04
C TYR A 125 0.45 -14.51 -7.22
N ALA A 126 1.74 -14.16 -7.04
CA ALA A 126 2.68 -13.96 -8.15
C ALA A 126 2.79 -15.15 -9.13
N PRO A 127 2.82 -16.42 -8.68
CA PRO A 127 2.77 -17.58 -9.60
C PRO A 127 1.48 -17.65 -10.44
N TYR A 128 0.43 -17.02 -9.92
CA TYR A 128 -0.90 -16.71 -10.48
C TYR A 128 -0.87 -15.95 -11.80
N MET A 129 0.04 -14.97 -11.85
CA MET A 129 0.02 -13.88 -12.83
C MET A 129 0.85 -14.20 -14.07
N VAL A 130 1.67 -15.24 -13.99
CA VAL A 130 2.41 -15.75 -15.14
C VAL A 130 1.45 -16.64 -15.93
N LYS A 131 0.99 -16.17 -17.10
CA LYS A 131 0.25 -17.04 -18.03
C LYS A 131 1.05 -18.32 -18.23
N ALA A 132 0.40 -19.47 -18.04
CA ALA A 132 0.96 -20.74 -18.44
C ALA A 132 1.42 -20.61 -19.90
N VAL A 133 2.72 -20.77 -20.14
CA VAL A 133 3.22 -21.00 -21.49
C VAL A 133 2.60 -22.33 -21.87
N THR A 134 1.52 -22.29 -22.63
CA THR A 134 1.03 -23.46 -23.36
C THR A 134 2.15 -23.82 -24.33
N ALA A 135 2.93 -24.82 -23.96
CA ALA A 135 3.82 -25.54 -24.86
C ALA A 135 2.98 -26.35 -25.86
#